data_AF-A0A6C0JJX3-F1
#
_entry.id   AF-A0A6C0JJX3-F1
#
_cell.length_a   1.000
_cell.length_b   1.000
_cell.length_c   1.000
_cell.angle_alpha   90.00
_cell.angle_beta   90.00
_cell.angle_gamma   90.00
#
_symmetry.space_group_name_H-M   'P 1'
#
loop_
_entity.id
_entity.type
_entity.pdbx_description
1 polymer ?
#
loop_
_entity_poly.entity_id
_entity_poly.type
_entity_poly.pdbx_seq_one_letter_code
_entity_poly.pdbx_strand_id
1 'polypeptide(L)'
;MIVNEDISKFGLYTGQFILLAILVGLYKKHYYLVLLGLILYGTTMIHWSRVNADRFLNLDRFMAVSVFLFITLYYAVHYFTPQYRNIWFIVGSVAALMFLMNESVYYCFLQHPMITGELLKTYQSFSVLIHLLFTHVLMTITYMYCSVMSL
;
A
#
# COMPACT_ATOMS: atom_id res chain seq x y z
N MET A 1 13.09 -13.19 4.83
CA MET A 1 12.26 -12.87 6.03
C MET A 1 11.27 -14.02 6.21
N ILE A 2 11.28 -14.77 7.32
CA ILE A 2 10.24 -15.80 7.54
C ILE A 2 9.01 -15.08 8.07
N VAL A 3 8.15 -14.65 7.16
CA VAL A 3 6.90 -13.97 7.51
C VAL A 3 5.88 -15.03 7.93
N ASN A 4 5.20 -14.79 9.05
CA ASN A 4 4.14 -15.66 9.56
C ASN A 4 3.04 -15.84 8.50
N GLU A 5 2.52 -17.06 8.33
CA GLU A 5 1.48 -17.38 7.34
C GLU A 5 0.22 -16.52 7.49
N ASP A 6 -0.10 -16.10 8.72
CA ASP A 6 -1.25 -15.23 8.96
C ASP A 6 -1.07 -13.84 8.33
N ILE A 7 0.16 -13.32 8.31
CA ILE A 7 0.46 -12.02 7.67
C ILE A 7 0.32 -12.14 6.14
N SER A 8 0.73 -13.27 5.57
CA SER A 8 0.51 -13.57 4.14
C SER A 8 -0.98 -13.50 3.78
N LYS A 9 -1.86 -14.09 4.62
CA LYS A 9 -3.32 -14.00 4.44
C LYS A 9 -3.82 -12.56 4.52
N PHE A 10 -3.35 -11.78 5.50
CA PHE A 10 -3.71 -10.35 5.60
C PHE A 10 -3.30 -9.55 4.35
N GLY A 11 -2.11 -9.80 3.80
CA GLY A 11 -1.68 -9.17 2.55
C GLY A 11 -2.58 -9.51 1.37
N LEU A 12 -3.02 -10.77 1.25
CA LEU A 12 -3.95 -11.20 0.21
C LEU A 12 -5.35 -10.58 0.37
N TYR A 13 -5.88 -10.50 1.60
CA TYR A 13 -7.17 -9.88 1.87
C TYR A 13 -7.14 -8.37 1.63
N THR A 14 -6.10 -7.68 2.10
CA THR A 14 -5.96 -6.24 1.90
C THR A 14 -5.67 -5.89 0.44
N GLY A 15 -5.03 -6.78 -0.32
CA GLY A 15 -4.87 -6.62 -1.76
C GLY A 15 -6.20 -6.59 -2.54
N GLN A 16 -7.30 -7.13 -1.99
CA GLN A 16 -8.63 -7.03 -2.63
C GLN A 16 -9.16 -5.59 -2.71
N PHE A 17 -8.69 -4.69 -1.83
CA PHE A 17 -9.04 -3.27 -1.93
C PHE A 17 -8.51 -2.66 -3.23
N ILE A 18 -7.35 -3.11 -3.72
CA ILE A 18 -6.78 -2.66 -5.00
C ILE A 18 -7.74 -2.99 -6.14
N LEU A 19 -8.36 -4.18 -6.12
CA LEU A 19 -9.36 -4.57 -7.11
C LEU A 19 -10.58 -3.64 -7.10
N LEU A 20 -11.07 -3.25 -5.91
CA LEU A 20 -12.15 -2.27 -5.79
C LEU A 20 -11.74 -0.90 -6.36
N ALA A 21 -10.51 -0.46 -6.12
CA ALA A 21 -9.96 0.76 -6.71
C ALA A 21 -9.93 0.72 -8.24
N ILE A 22 -9.55 -0.43 -8.81
CA ILE A 22 -9.53 -0.66 -10.26
C ILE A 22 -10.96 -0.51 -10.82
N LEU A 23 -11.97 -1.09 -10.16
CA LEU A 23 -13.37 -0.95 -10.57
C LEU A 23 -13.83 0.51 -10.55
N VAL A 24 -13.47 1.27 -9.51
CA VAL A 24 -13.74 2.72 -9.45
C VAL A 24 -13.02 3.47 -10.59
N GLY A 25 -11.76 3.12 -10.86
CA GLY A 25 -11.00 3.67 -11.98
C GLY A 25 -11.66 3.39 -13.34
N LEU A 26 -12.19 2.18 -13.56
CA LEU A 26 -12.95 1.83 -14.76
C LEU A 26 -14.22 2.67 -14.90
N TYR A 27 -15.00 2.79 -13.82
CA TYR A 27 -16.20 3.64 -13.79
C TYR A 27 -15.88 5.10 -14.14
N LYS A 28 -14.74 5.60 -13.66
CA LYS A 28 -14.23 6.97 -13.94
C LYS A 28 -13.46 7.10 -15.26
N LYS A 29 -13.34 6.03 -16.06
CA LYS A 29 -12.58 6.00 -17.32
C LYS A 29 -11.09 6.36 -17.17
N HIS A 30 -10.50 6.07 -16.00
CA HIS A 30 -9.08 6.28 -15.70
C HIS A 30 -8.22 5.13 -16.25
N TYR A 31 -8.26 4.88 -17.56
CA TYR A 31 -7.71 3.65 -18.17
C TYR A 31 -6.22 3.39 -17.88
N TYR A 32 -5.38 4.42 -17.89
CA TYR A 32 -3.95 4.27 -17.58
C TYR A 32 -3.71 3.85 -16.13
N LEU A 33 -4.49 4.40 -15.19
CA LEU A 33 -4.42 4.02 -13.78
C LEU A 33 -4.94 2.60 -13.55
N VAL A 34 -6.01 2.21 -14.26
CA VAL A 34 -6.55 0.84 -14.24
C VAL A 34 -5.49 -0.17 -14.67
N LEU A 35 -4.75 0.11 -15.76
CA LEU A 35 -3.68 -0.78 -16.23
C LEU A 35 -2.58 -0.94 -15.17
N LEU A 36 -2.09 0.16 -14.60
CA LEU A 36 -1.08 0.10 -13.53
C LEU A 36 -1.61 -0.60 -12.28
N GLY A 37 -2.88 -0.38 -11.94
CA GLY A 37 -3.56 -1.03 -10.83
C GLY A 37 -3.66 -2.54 -11.00
N LEU A 38 -3.94 -3.03 -12.22
CA LEU A 38 -3.98 -4.47 -12.52
C LEU A 38 -2.60 -5.12 -12.37
N ILE A 39 -1.54 -4.43 -12.83
CA ILE A 39 -0.16 -4.91 -12.66
C ILE A 39 0.19 -4.95 -11.17
N LEU A 40 -0.11 -3.88 -10.42
CA LEU A 40 0.09 -3.82 -8.97
C LEU A 40 -0.67 -4.95 -8.26
N TYR A 41 -1.94 -5.18 -8.59
CA TYR A 41 -2.73 -6.26 -8.02
C TYR A 41 -2.06 -7.62 -8.27
N GLY A 42 -1.59 -7.87 -9.50
CA GLY A 42 -0.85 -9.09 -9.84
C GLY A 42 0.44 -9.25 -9.03
N THR A 43 1.26 -8.20 -8.93
CA THR A 43 2.50 -8.26 -8.14
C THR A 43 2.22 -8.46 -6.66
N THR A 44 1.18 -7.83 -6.13
CA THR A 44 0.75 -7.96 -4.73
C THR A 44 0.31 -9.39 -4.45
N MET A 45 -0.54 -9.99 -5.29
CA MET A 45 -0.99 -11.38 -5.10
C MET A 45 0.17 -12.37 -5.18
N ILE A 46 1.11 -12.19 -6.12
CA ILE A 46 2.30 -13.04 -6.24
C ILE A 46 3.20 -12.87 -5.02
N HIS A 47 3.43 -11.64 -4.58
CA HIS A 47 4.27 -11.35 -3.42
C HIS A 47 3.70 -11.98 -2.15
N TRP A 48 2.42 -11.73 -1.84
CA TRP A 48 1.80 -12.21 -0.61
C TRP A 48 1.49 -13.71 -0.63
N SER A 49 1.31 -14.34 -1.80
CA SER A 49 1.20 -15.81 -1.88
C SER A 49 2.54 -16.54 -1.73
N ARG A 50 3.66 -15.84 -1.94
CA ARG A 50 5.02 -16.40 -1.86
C ARG A 50 5.94 -15.46 -1.10
N VAL A 51 5.60 -15.14 0.14
CA VAL A 51 6.31 -14.12 0.94
C VAL A 51 7.81 -14.41 1.13
N ASN A 52 8.23 -15.68 1.01
CA ASN A 52 9.63 -16.08 1.08
C ASN A 52 10.43 -15.93 -0.24
N ALA A 53 9.79 -15.52 -1.34
CA ALA A 53 10.43 -15.29 -2.63
C ALA A 53 10.79 -13.81 -2.80
N ASP A 54 11.98 -13.42 -2.34
CA ASP A 54 12.48 -12.02 -2.35
C ASP A 54 12.43 -11.32 -3.73
N ARG A 55 12.38 -12.09 -4.83
CA ARG A 55 12.40 -11.53 -6.20
C ARG A 55 11.20 -10.62 -6.51
N PHE A 56 10.05 -10.85 -5.89
CA PHE A 56 8.82 -10.09 -6.20
C PHE A 56 8.56 -8.90 -5.27
N LEU A 57 9.25 -8.84 -4.13
CA LEU A 57 9.13 -7.75 -3.15
C LEU A 57 9.47 -6.39 -3.79
N ASN A 58 10.59 -6.32 -4.51
CA ASN A 58 11.04 -5.07 -5.11
C ASN A 58 10.12 -4.60 -6.24
N LEU A 59 9.56 -5.55 -7.00
CA LEU A 59 8.63 -5.24 -8.09
C LEU A 59 7.30 -4.70 -7.55
N ASP A 60 6.75 -5.33 -6.51
CA ASP A 60 5.50 -4.88 -5.88
C ASP A 60 5.64 -3.48 -5.28
N ARG A 61 6.71 -3.22 -4.54
CA ARG A 61 7.02 -1.89 -3.99
C ARG A 61 7.17 -0.83 -5.09
N PHE A 62 7.90 -1.15 -6.15
CA PHE A 62 8.08 -0.25 -7.28
C PHE A 62 6.73 0.09 -7.94
N MET A 63 5.88 -0.91 -8.16
CA MET A 63 4.54 -0.71 -8.72
C MET A 63 3.65 0.12 -7.79
N ALA A 64 3.69 -0.13 -6.49
CA ALA A 64 2.91 0.60 -5.50
C ALA A 64 3.29 2.10 -5.49
N VAL A 65 4.60 2.40 -5.45
CA VAL A 65 5.11 3.77 -5.53
C VAL A 65 4.73 4.43 -6.86
N SER A 66 4.84 3.69 -7.98
CA SER A 66 4.48 4.21 -9.30
C SER A 66 3.00 4.59 -9.38
N VAL A 67 2.10 3.74 -8.87
CA VAL A 67 0.67 4.02 -8.80
C VAL A 67 0.39 5.24 -7.91
N PHE A 68 1.00 5.29 -6.71
CA PHE A 68 0.82 6.41 -5.79
C PHE A 68 1.27 7.75 -6.39
N LEU A 69 2.46 7.78 -7.01
CA LEU A 69 2.99 8.97 -7.67
C LEU A 69 2.12 9.37 -8.85
N PHE A 70 1.65 8.41 -9.64
CA PHE A 70 0.79 8.71 -10.78
C PHE A 70 -0.56 9.29 -10.34
N ILE A 71 -1.17 8.77 -9.27
CA ILE A 71 -2.37 9.39 -8.70
C ILE A 71 -2.03 10.81 -8.22
N THR A 72 -0.95 10.98 -7.47
CA THR A 72 -0.61 12.26 -6.84
C THR A 72 -0.27 13.35 -7.85
N LEU A 73 0.53 13.03 -8.85
CA LEU A 73 1.05 14.02 -9.82
C LEU A 73 0.07 14.29 -10.96
N TYR A 74 -0.75 13.30 -11.35
CA TYR A 74 -1.66 13.42 -12.48
C TYR A 74 -3.12 13.47 -12.03
N TYR A 75 -3.63 12.40 -11.43
CA TYR A 75 -5.08 12.30 -11.16
C TYR A 75 -5.58 13.29 -10.11
N ALA A 76 -4.83 13.47 -9.02
CA ALA A 76 -5.21 14.40 -7.96
C ALA A 76 -5.21 15.84 -8.46
N VAL A 77 -4.31 16.20 -9.38
CA VAL A 77 -4.22 17.56 -9.94
C VAL A 77 -5.34 17.83 -10.94
N HIS A 78 -5.63 16.87 -11.82
CA HIS A 78 -6.52 17.08 -12.97
C HIS A 78 -7.97 16.64 -12.76
N TYR A 79 -8.24 15.66 -11.88
CA TYR A 79 -9.56 15.04 -11.72
C TYR A 79 -10.19 15.24 -10.35
N PHE A 80 -9.42 15.55 -9.31
CA PHE A 80 -9.99 15.81 -7.99
C PHE A 80 -10.37 17.28 -7.83
N THR A 81 -11.55 17.53 -7.26
CA THR A 81 -11.91 18.90 -6.88
C THR A 81 -10.99 19.40 -5.77
N PRO A 82 -10.83 20.72 -5.57
CA PRO A 82 -9.85 21.26 -4.61
C PRO A 82 -9.98 20.69 -3.19
N GLN A 83 -11.21 20.45 -2.73
CA GLN A 83 -11.47 19.85 -1.42
C GLN A 83 -10.93 18.42 -1.32
N TYR A 84 -11.25 17.54 -2.28
CA TYR A 84 -10.81 16.14 -2.25
C TYR A 84 -9.33 15.98 -2.57
N ARG A 85 -8.76 16.91 -3.35
CA ARG A 85 -7.31 16.99 -3.56
C ARG A 85 -6.58 17.29 -2.26
N ASN A 86 -7.08 18.20 -1.42
CA ASN A 86 -6.48 18.46 -0.10
C ASN A 86 -6.56 17.23 0.81
N ILE A 87 -7.68 16.51 0.79
CA ILE A 87 -7.83 15.25 1.54
C ILE A 87 -6.79 14.23 1.06
N TRP A 88 -6.60 14.07 -0.26
CA TRP A 88 -5.58 13.18 -0.82
C TRP A 88 -4.18 13.52 -0.31
N PHE A 89 -3.78 14.79 -0.36
CA PHE A 89 -2.45 15.21 0.10
C PHE A 89 -2.25 15.06 1.61
N ILE A 90 -3.26 15.37 2.42
CA ILE A 90 -3.19 15.20 3.88
C ILE A 90 -3.03 13.72 4.22
N VAL A 91 -3.89 12.86 3.69
CA VAL A 91 -3.85 11.42 3.96
C VAL A 91 -2.58 10.79 3.41
N GLY A 92 -2.16 11.16 2.20
CA GLY A 92 -0.90 10.70 1.61
C GLY A 92 0.31 11.09 2.46
N SER A 93 0.32 12.31 3.02
CA SER A 93 1.38 12.76 3.92
C SER A 93 1.40 11.98 5.24
N VAL A 94 0.23 11.71 5.82
CA VAL A 94 0.11 10.88 7.03
C VAL A 94 0.58 9.45 6.77
N ALA A 95 0.17 8.85 5.65
CA ALA A 95 0.58 7.49 5.29
C ALA A 95 2.10 7.40 5.06
N ALA A 96 2.69 8.40 4.38
CA ALA A 96 4.14 8.47 4.18
C ALA A 96 4.89 8.63 5.51
N LEU A 97 4.40 9.49 6.41
CA LEU A 97 5.00 9.66 7.74
C LEU A 97 4.94 8.37 8.55
N MET A 98 3.78 7.70 8.58
CA MET A 98 3.60 6.43 9.30
C MET A 98 4.48 5.33 8.72
N PHE A 99 4.64 5.27 7.40
CA PHE A 99 5.57 4.35 6.75
C PHE A 99 7.02 4.61 7.17
N LEU A 100 7.48 5.87 7.13
CA LEU A 100 8.84 6.24 7.55
C LEU A 100 9.08 5.93 9.03
N MET A 101 8.12 6.23 9.91
CA MET A 101 8.21 5.89 11.33
C MET A 101 8.27 4.38 11.53
N ASN A 102 7.42 3.61 10.86
CA ASN A 102 7.40 2.16 10.94
C ASN A 102 8.74 1.54 10.49
N GLU A 103 9.26 1.97 9.34
CA GLU A 103 10.55 1.49 8.82
C GLU A 103 11.72 1.89 9.73
N SER A 104 11.71 3.12 10.27
CA SER A 104 12.75 3.59 11.18
C SER A 104 12.78 2.78 12.47
N VAL A 105 11.62 2.55 13.09
CA VAL A 105 11.54 1.75 14.32
C VAL A 105 11.91 0.29 14.01
N TYR A 106 11.48 -0.26 12.87
CA TYR A 106 11.86 -1.61 12.44
C TYR A 106 13.38 -1.77 12.28
N TYR A 107 14.03 -0.80 11.62
CA TYR A 107 15.47 -0.82 11.44
C TYR A 107 16.22 -0.71 12.78
N CYS A 108 15.81 0.20 13.66
CA CYS A 108 16.39 0.30 15.01
C CYS A 108 16.19 -0.98 15.83
N PHE A 109 15.03 -1.63 15.72
CA PHE A 109 14.74 -2.89 16.40
C PHE A 109 15.63 -4.04 15.93
N LEU A 110 15.92 -4.13 14.63
CA LEU A 110 16.80 -5.16 14.07
C LEU A 110 18.25 -5.03 14.55
N GLN A 111 18.70 -3.83 14.91
CA GLN A 111 20.06 -3.59 15.39
C GLN A 111 20.23 -3.89 16.88
N HIS A 112 19.15 -4.13 17.63
CA HIS A 112 19.21 -4.29 19.08
C HIS A 112 19.52 -5.75 19.46
N PRO A 113 20.66 -6.05 20.11
CA PRO A 113 21.16 -7.42 20.30
C PRO A 113 20.32 -8.28 21.26
N MET A 114 19.39 -7.68 22.01
CA MET A 114 18.51 -8.39 22.96
C MET A 114 17.17 -8.83 22.35
N ILE A 115 16.89 -8.51 21.08
CA ILE A 115 15.60 -8.81 20.45
C ILE A 115 15.75 -10.09 19.61
N THR A 116 15.39 -11.22 20.21
CA THR A 116 15.47 -12.55 19.57
C THR A 116 14.19 -13.35 19.77
N GLY A 117 13.94 -14.33 18.90
CA GLY A 117 12.86 -15.29 19.08
C GLY A 117 11.46 -14.70 18.81
N GLU A 118 10.54 -14.90 19.75
CA GLU A 118 9.12 -14.53 19.60
C GLU A 118 8.87 -13.03 19.53
N LEU A 119 9.63 -12.22 20.30
CA LEU A 119 9.48 -10.76 20.30
C LEU A 119 9.73 -10.16 18.92
N LEU A 120 10.75 -10.67 18.21
CA LEU A 120 11.05 -10.27 16.84
C LEU A 120 9.92 -10.61 15.87
N LYS A 121 9.32 -11.80 16.00
CA LYS A 121 8.18 -12.23 15.17
C LYS A 121 6.95 -11.36 15.40
N THR A 122 6.63 -11.03 16.66
CA THR A 122 5.51 -10.15 17.01
C THR A 122 5.71 -8.77 16.42
N TYR A 123 6.91 -8.20 16.54
CA TYR A 123 7.23 -6.90 15.97
C TYR A 123 7.17 -6.90 14.43
N GLN A 124 7.71 -7.93 13.79
CA GLN A 124 7.59 -8.12 12.32
C GLN A 124 6.13 -8.17 11.89
N SER A 125 5.29 -8.90 12.62
CA SER A 125 3.86 -9.00 12.34
C SER A 125 3.16 -7.65 12.46
N PHE A 126 3.45 -6.91 13.52
CA PHE A 126 2.90 -5.57 13.75
C PHE A 126 3.36 -4.56 12.70
N SER A 127 4.64 -4.58 12.34
CA SER A 127 5.20 -3.69 11.34
C SER A 127 4.59 -3.92 9.95
N VAL A 128 4.40 -5.19 9.56
CA VAL A 128 3.72 -5.51 8.31
C VAL A 128 2.24 -5.13 8.36
N LEU A 129 1.56 -5.31 9.49
CA LEU A 129 0.17 -4.89 9.65
C LEU A 129 0.00 -3.37 9.48
N ILE A 130 0.87 -2.57 10.12
CA ILE A 130 0.90 -1.11 9.94
C ILE A 130 1.12 -0.77 8.47
N HIS A 131 2.10 -1.42 7.83
CA HIS A 131 2.36 -1.22 6.41
C HIS A 131 1.09 -1.44 5.59
N LEU A 132 0.46 -2.61 5.69
CA LEU A 132 -0.76 -2.95 4.93
C LEU A 132 -1.91 -1.97 5.20
N LEU A 133 -2.11 -1.57 6.46
CA LEU A 133 -3.18 -0.64 6.81
C LEU A 133 -3.00 0.73 6.15
N PHE A 134 -1.79 1.29 6.22
CA PHE A 134 -1.53 2.63 5.72
C PHE A 134 -1.26 2.69 4.22
N THR A 135 -0.60 1.69 3.63
CA THR A 135 -0.21 1.71 2.22
C THR A 135 -1.25 1.06 1.31
N HIS A 136 -1.89 -0.04 1.73
CA HIS A 136 -2.92 -0.70 0.93
C HIS A 136 -4.29 -0.14 1.25
N VAL A 137 -4.74 -0.27 2.49
CA VAL A 137 -6.15 0.00 2.84
C VAL A 137 -6.45 1.50 2.79
N LEU A 138 -5.71 2.30 3.56
CA LEU A 138 -5.97 3.73 3.68
C LEU A 138 -5.84 4.44 2.33
N MET A 139 -4.70 4.28 1.63
CA MET A 139 -4.49 4.96 0.35
C MET A 139 -5.51 4.55 -0.72
N THR A 140 -5.87 3.27 -0.77
CA THR A 140 -6.84 2.78 -1.76
C THR A 140 -8.24 3.30 -1.47
N ILE A 141 -8.68 3.27 -0.20
CA ILE A 141 -9.98 3.83 0.21
C ILE A 141 -10.01 5.33 -0.06
N THR A 142 -8.94 6.06 0.26
CA THR A 142 -8.88 7.50 0.01
C THR A 142 -8.93 7.82 -1.47
N TYR A 143 -8.24 7.07 -2.34
CA TYR A 143 -8.37 7.23 -3.79
C TYR A 143 -9.82 7.03 -4.23
N MET A 144 -10.45 5.91 -3.82
CA MET A 144 -11.84 5.62 -4.20
C MET A 144 -12.78 6.74 -3.74
N TYR A 145 -12.66 7.18 -2.49
CA TYR A 145 -13.45 8.26 -1.93
C TYR A 145 -13.27 9.57 -2.68
N CYS A 146 -12.03 10.03 -2.85
CA CYS A 146 -11.74 11.29 -3.56
C CYS A 146 -12.18 11.22 -5.01
N SER A 147 -11.99 10.09 -5.68
CA SER A 147 -12.35 9.92 -7.08
C SER A 147 -13.86 9.87 -7.27
N VAL A 148 -14.61 9.16 -6.41
CA VAL A 148 -16.08 9.09 -6.47
C VAL A 148 -16.69 10.45 -6.13
N MET A 149 -16.22 11.13 -5.10
CA MET A 149 -16.81 12.38 -4.63
C MET A 149 -16.46 13.60 -5.51
N SER A 150 -15.41 13.51 -6.32
CA SER A 150 -15.09 14.53 -7.33
C SER A 150 -15.94 14.40 -8.61
N LEU A 151 -17.19 13.93 -8.49
CA LEU A 151 -18.17 13.89 -9.60
C LEU A 151 -18.65 15.30 -9.97
#